data_AF-A0A959N9V8-F1
#
_entry.id   AF-A0A959N9V8-F1
#
_cell.length_a   1.000
_cell.length_b   1.000
_cell.length_c   1.000
_cell.angle_alpha   90.00
_cell.angle_beta   90.00
_cell.angle_gamma   90.00
#
_symmetry.space_group_name_H-M   'P 1'
#
loop_
_entity.id
_entity.type
_entity.pdbx_description
1 polymer ?
#
loop_
_entity_poly.entity_id
_entity_poly.type
_entity_poly.pdbx_seq_one_letter_code
_entity_poly.pdbx_strand_id
1 'polypeptide(L)'
;MNIRFFLSFLIIVTTFSCSNKEELDNKINEVQFNLIQPQNGIYVILKRNALKDEINGKYYEKITLQNNLPIKIERVDKQGELTDELSTPAVTAFEYNSNNNVKYLRYFDKNGNNAQDELFGYWSIEYIYDELNRVRMEIYRDSENKFLRVPRDDS
;
A
#
# COMPACT_ATOMS: atom_id res chain seq x y z
N MET A 1 -74.77 -12.46 -23.09
CA MET A 1 -73.42 -12.85 -23.50
C MET A 1 -72.49 -11.68 -23.17
N ASN A 2 -71.40 -11.96 -22.44
CA ASN A 2 -70.32 -11.06 -21.96
C ASN A 2 -70.70 -10.06 -20.86
N ILE A 3 -70.50 -10.39 -19.58
CA ILE A 3 -69.27 -10.37 -18.76
C ILE A 3 -69.13 -9.01 -18.03
N ARG A 4 -69.27 -9.08 -16.70
CA ARG A 4 -68.97 -8.04 -15.71
C ARG A 4 -67.45 -7.82 -15.65
N PHE A 5 -67.00 -6.59 -15.42
CA PHE A 5 -65.74 -6.38 -14.67
C PHE A 5 -65.83 -5.17 -13.73
N PHE A 6 -65.55 -5.50 -12.47
CA PHE A 6 -65.34 -4.69 -11.27
C PHE A 6 -64.13 -3.75 -11.46
N LEU A 7 -64.18 -2.49 -11.01
CA LEU A 7 -63.87 -1.98 -9.66
C LEU A 7 -62.37 -1.71 -9.44
N SER A 8 -62.12 -0.66 -8.67
CA SER A 8 -60.87 -0.26 -8.00
C SER A 8 -59.85 0.53 -8.82
N PHE A 9 -60.02 1.85 -8.77
CA PHE A 9 -58.91 2.77 -8.63
C PHE A 9 -58.37 2.66 -7.20
N LEU A 10 -57.07 2.95 -7.04
CA LEU A 10 -56.43 3.53 -5.86
C LEU A 10 -55.42 2.66 -5.09
N ILE A 11 -54.27 3.31 -4.87
CA ILE A 11 -53.15 3.06 -3.95
C ILE A 11 -52.10 2.03 -4.42
N ILE A 12 -51.08 2.52 -5.12
CA ILE A 12 -49.73 1.98 -4.96
C ILE A 12 -48.95 3.02 -4.15
N VAL A 13 -48.74 2.67 -2.88
CA VAL A 13 -47.89 3.35 -1.92
C VAL A 13 -46.48 3.44 -2.49
N THR A 14 -45.92 4.65 -2.51
CA THR A 14 -44.51 4.90 -2.73
C THR A 14 -43.71 4.23 -1.62
N THR A 15 -43.17 3.03 -1.88
CA THR A 15 -42.03 2.58 -1.12
C THR A 15 -40.82 3.35 -1.64
N PHE A 16 -40.30 4.23 -0.79
CA PHE A 16 -38.92 4.68 -0.90
C PHE A 16 -38.05 3.42 -0.89
N SER A 17 -37.72 2.92 -2.07
CA SER A 17 -36.57 2.04 -2.21
C SER A 17 -35.37 2.94 -1.99
N CYS A 18 -35.00 3.11 -0.72
CA CYS A 18 -33.66 3.51 -0.36
C CYS A 18 -32.77 2.34 -0.81
N SER A 19 -32.46 2.34 -2.10
CA SER A 19 -31.38 1.54 -2.65
C SER A 19 -30.12 2.09 -2.03
N ASN A 20 -29.78 1.56 -0.86
CA ASN A 20 -28.39 1.41 -0.47
C ASN A 20 -27.78 0.54 -1.56
N LYS A 21 -27.28 1.19 -2.62
CA LYS A 21 -26.16 0.64 -3.35
C LYS A 21 -25.10 0.43 -2.27
N GLU A 22 -24.98 -0.80 -1.80
CA GLU A 22 -23.68 -1.34 -1.47
C GLU A 22 -22.84 -1.12 -2.73
N GLU A 23 -22.16 0.02 -2.76
CA GLU A 23 -21.05 0.23 -3.63
C GLU A 23 -20.01 -0.77 -3.13
N LEU A 24 -20.06 -1.96 -3.73
CA LEU A 24 -18.97 -2.92 -3.66
C LEU A 24 -17.77 -2.17 -4.25
N ASP A 25 -17.04 -1.50 -3.36
CA ASP A 25 -15.83 -0.75 -3.63
C ASP A 25 -14.81 -1.77 -4.15
N ASN A 26 -14.90 -2.05 -5.45
CA ASN A 26 -13.94 -2.84 -6.18
C ASN A 26 -12.65 -2.04 -6.09
N LYS A 27 -11.86 -2.29 -5.04
CA LYS A 27 -10.52 -1.75 -4.86
C LYS A 27 -9.69 -2.12 -6.08
N ILE A 28 -9.63 -1.20 -7.04
CA ILE A 28 -8.76 -1.34 -8.19
C ILE A 28 -7.35 -1.08 -7.68
N ASN A 29 -6.52 -2.13 -7.74
CA ASN A 29 -5.10 -1.96 -7.53
C ASN A 29 -4.47 -1.44 -8.81
N GLU A 30 -3.82 -0.28 -8.75
CA GLU A 30 -3.00 0.26 -9.83
C GLU A 30 -1.54 -0.21 -9.64
N VAL A 31 -0.82 -0.39 -10.74
CA VAL A 31 0.61 -0.72 -10.71
C VAL A 31 1.41 0.34 -11.47
N GLN A 32 2.40 0.91 -10.79
CA GLN A 32 3.37 1.85 -11.35
C GLN A 32 4.77 1.24 -11.29
N PHE A 33 5.65 1.67 -12.19
CA PHE A 33 7.04 1.23 -12.23
C PHE A 33 7.99 2.40 -12.10
N ASN A 34 9.06 2.24 -11.31
CA ASN A 34 10.20 3.17 -11.35
C ASN A 34 11.41 2.42 -11.90
N LEU A 35 12.10 3.00 -12.88
CA LEU A 35 13.40 2.49 -13.31
C LEU A 35 14.45 2.90 -12.29
N ILE A 36 15.23 1.94 -11.79
CA ILE A 36 16.28 2.19 -10.80
C ILE A 36 17.65 1.72 -11.29
N GLN A 37 18.70 2.28 -10.71
CA GLN A 37 20.06 1.84 -10.92
C GLN A 37 20.77 1.67 -9.57
N PRO A 38 21.26 0.45 -9.26
CA PRO A 38 22.07 0.23 -8.06
C PRO A 38 23.35 1.07 -8.10
N GLN A 39 23.72 1.64 -6.95
CA GLN A 39 24.92 2.44 -6.77
C GLN A 39 25.41 2.27 -5.32
N ASN A 40 26.55 1.59 -5.11
CA ASN A 40 27.13 1.37 -3.77
C ASN A 40 26.16 0.75 -2.75
N GLY A 41 25.43 -0.30 -3.14
CA GLY A 41 24.44 -0.96 -2.26
C GLY A 41 23.09 -0.24 -2.20
N ILE A 42 23.04 1.09 -2.26
CA ILE A 42 21.77 1.81 -2.47
C ILE A 42 21.36 1.79 -3.95
N TYR A 43 20.30 2.50 -4.30
CA TYR A 43 19.93 2.75 -5.69
C TYR A 43 19.41 4.17 -5.88
N VAL A 44 19.51 4.65 -7.12
CA VAL A 44 18.91 5.90 -7.57
C VAL A 44 17.72 5.61 -8.46
N ILE A 45 16.67 6.42 -8.34
CA ILE A 45 15.53 6.38 -9.27
C ILE A 45 15.90 7.17 -10.51
N LEU A 46 16.05 6.48 -11.65
CA LEU A 46 16.34 7.10 -12.94
C LEU A 46 15.09 7.68 -13.59
N LYS A 47 13.96 6.99 -13.46
CA LYS A 47 12.68 7.42 -14.03
C LYS A 47 11.51 6.93 -13.18
N ARG A 48 10.61 7.84 -12.84
CA ARG A 48 9.33 7.50 -12.20
C ARG A 48 8.25 7.24 -13.25
N ASN A 49 7.30 6.35 -12.93
CA ASN A 49 6.21 5.98 -13.85
C ASN A 49 6.72 5.52 -15.22
N ALA A 50 7.78 4.71 -15.21
CA ALA A 50 8.33 4.10 -16.41
C ALA A 50 7.31 3.16 -17.05
N LEU A 51 7.31 3.09 -18.38
CA LEU A 51 6.53 2.12 -19.14
C LEU A 51 7.15 0.72 -18.99
N LYS A 52 6.34 -0.32 -19.15
CA LYS A 52 6.77 -1.72 -18.99
C LYS A 52 7.93 -2.10 -19.92
N ASP A 53 7.97 -1.56 -21.14
CA ASP A 53 9.05 -1.84 -22.09
C ASP A 53 10.39 -1.18 -21.68
N GLU A 54 10.34 -0.11 -20.88
CA GLU A 54 11.53 0.64 -20.47
C GLU A 54 12.31 -0.04 -19.34
N ILE A 55 11.64 -0.90 -18.57
CA ILE A 55 12.21 -1.65 -17.44
C ILE A 55 12.73 -3.03 -17.83
N ASN A 56 12.50 -3.49 -19.07
CA ASN A 56 12.95 -4.79 -19.53
C ASN A 56 14.48 -4.92 -19.45
N GLY A 57 14.98 -5.97 -18.79
CA GLY A 57 16.41 -6.21 -18.61
C GLY A 57 17.12 -5.24 -17.65
N LYS A 58 16.39 -4.50 -16.82
CA LYS A 58 16.91 -3.50 -15.88
C LYS A 58 16.37 -3.74 -14.48
N TYR A 59 17.00 -3.14 -13.48
CA TYR A 59 16.41 -3.09 -12.13
C TYR A 59 15.25 -2.10 -12.10
N TYR A 60 14.19 -2.42 -11.37
CA TYR A 60 13.05 -1.52 -11.21
C TYR A 60 12.35 -1.70 -9.87
N GLU A 61 11.59 -0.68 -9.46
CA GLU A 61 10.56 -0.82 -8.44
C GLU A 61 9.21 -1.07 -9.12
N LYS A 62 8.45 -2.02 -8.60
CA LYS A 62 7.03 -2.19 -8.90
C LYS A 62 6.22 -1.74 -7.70
N ILE A 63 5.43 -0.68 -7.90
CA ILE A 63 4.62 -0.05 -6.87
C ILE A 63 3.18 -0.46 -7.07
N THR A 64 2.62 -1.17 -6.10
CA THR A 64 1.18 -1.46 -6.06
C THR A 64 0.48 -0.38 -5.26
N LEU A 65 -0.47 0.31 -5.88
CA LEU A 65 -1.28 1.34 -5.24
C LEU A 65 -2.70 0.83 -5.02
N GLN A 66 -3.31 1.28 -3.94
CA GLN A 66 -4.73 1.09 -3.65
C GLN A 66 -5.31 2.45 -3.28
N ASN A 67 -6.31 2.92 -4.03
CA ASN A 67 -6.86 4.27 -3.88
C ASN A 67 -5.77 5.36 -3.95
N ASN A 68 -4.85 5.22 -4.91
CA ASN A 68 -3.70 6.10 -5.12
C ASN A 68 -2.68 6.16 -3.96
N LEU A 69 -2.77 5.24 -2.99
CA LEU A 69 -1.80 5.09 -1.89
C LEU A 69 -0.92 3.86 -2.13
N PRO A 70 0.42 3.95 -2.05
CA PRO A 70 1.28 2.80 -2.23
C PRO A 70 1.10 1.82 -1.07
N ILE A 71 0.67 0.59 -1.35
CA ILE A 71 0.55 -0.48 -0.34
C ILE A 71 1.75 -1.44 -0.36
N LYS A 72 2.48 -1.49 -1.49
CA LYS A 72 3.63 -2.36 -1.66
C LYS A 72 4.60 -1.80 -2.69
N ILE A 73 5.89 -1.86 -2.40
CA ILE A 73 6.99 -1.59 -3.33
C ILE A 73 7.84 -2.86 -3.39
N GLU A 74 7.99 -3.42 -4.58
CA GLU A 74 8.80 -4.60 -4.87
C GLU A 74 10.02 -4.16 -5.68
N ARG A 75 11.23 -4.53 -5.24
CA ARG A 75 12.50 -4.26 -5.94
C ARG A 75 12.86 -5.49 -6.75
N VAL A 76 13.02 -5.28 -8.04
CA VAL A 76 13.13 -6.36 -9.03
C VAL A 76 14.43 -6.21 -9.82
N ASP A 77 15.13 -7.33 -10.03
CA ASP A 77 16.36 -7.39 -10.81
C ASP A 77 16.12 -7.39 -12.33
N LYS A 78 17.20 -7.55 -13.09
CA LYS A 78 17.19 -7.56 -14.56
C LYS A 78 16.47 -8.79 -15.14
N GLN A 79 16.28 -9.84 -14.35
CA GLN A 79 15.62 -11.08 -14.72
C GLN A 79 14.12 -11.03 -14.44
N GLY A 80 13.65 -10.04 -13.69
CA GLY A 80 12.25 -9.91 -13.30
C GLY A 80 11.94 -10.55 -11.95
N GLU A 81 12.96 -10.89 -11.16
CA GLU A 81 12.82 -11.53 -9.85
C GLU A 81 13.09 -10.55 -8.70
N LEU A 82 12.49 -10.79 -7.53
CA LEU A 82 12.76 -9.99 -6.33
C LEU A 82 14.24 -10.08 -5.94
N THR A 83 14.83 -8.94 -5.55
CA THR A 83 16.26 -8.86 -5.24
C THR A 83 16.55 -8.29 -3.85
N ASP A 84 17.48 -8.94 -3.15
CA ASP A 84 18.11 -8.48 -1.90
C ASP A 84 19.56 -8.02 -2.14
N GLU A 85 19.94 -7.75 -3.39
CA GLU A 85 21.28 -7.21 -3.72
C GLU A 85 21.44 -5.72 -3.36
N LEU A 86 20.34 -5.09 -2.92
CA LEU A 86 20.27 -3.69 -2.52
C LEU A 86 20.23 -3.61 -0.99
N SER A 87 20.76 -2.53 -0.43
CA SER A 87 20.77 -2.25 1.01
C SER A 87 19.36 -2.06 1.60
N THR A 88 18.39 -1.78 0.73
CA THR A 88 16.97 -1.76 1.09
C THR A 88 16.33 -3.11 0.73
N PRO A 89 15.59 -3.74 1.65
CA PRO A 89 15.00 -5.06 1.43
C PRO A 89 14.11 -5.16 0.18
N ALA A 90 14.00 -6.37 -0.37
CA ALA A 90 13.27 -6.63 -1.62
C ALA A 90 11.85 -6.08 -1.63
N VAL A 91 11.15 -6.06 -0.48
CA VAL A 91 9.78 -5.56 -0.37
C VAL A 91 9.64 -4.53 0.75
N THR A 92 8.98 -3.42 0.44
CA THR A 92 8.43 -2.48 1.43
C THR A 92 6.91 -2.52 1.38
N ALA A 93 6.25 -2.81 2.51
CA ALA A 93 4.80 -2.84 2.61
C ALA A 93 4.29 -1.71 3.52
N PHE A 94 3.15 -1.14 3.14
CA PHE A 94 2.50 -0.05 3.87
C PHE A 94 1.10 -0.46 4.30
N GLU A 95 0.74 -0.13 5.54
CA GLU A 95 -0.61 -0.24 6.07
C GLU A 95 -1.08 1.13 6.50
N TYR A 96 -2.31 1.51 6.14
CA TYR A 96 -2.86 2.84 6.41
C TYR A 96 -3.97 2.76 7.46
N ASN A 97 -4.10 3.81 8.27
CA ASN A 97 -5.25 3.98 9.17
C ASN A 97 -6.47 4.57 8.44
N SER A 98 -7.58 4.77 9.16
CA SER A 98 -8.82 5.32 8.60
C SER A 98 -8.70 6.73 8.03
N ASN A 99 -7.66 7.48 8.42
CA ASN A 99 -7.38 8.83 7.95
C ASN A 99 -6.39 8.83 6.78
N ASN A 100 -6.11 7.67 6.18
CA ASN A 100 -5.12 7.49 5.11
C ASN A 100 -3.68 7.86 5.50
N ASN A 101 -3.35 7.88 6.80
CA ASN A 101 -1.97 8.02 7.27
C ASN A 101 -1.32 6.64 7.37
N VAL A 102 -0.02 6.56 7.07
CA VAL A 102 0.75 5.30 7.24
C VAL A 102 0.72 4.92 8.72
N LYS A 103 0.16 3.75 9.03
CA LYS A 103 0.15 3.12 10.35
C LYS A 103 1.37 2.21 10.51
N TYR A 104 1.69 1.42 9.49
CA TYR A 104 2.88 0.57 9.48
C TYR A 104 3.65 0.69 8.18
N LEU A 105 4.98 0.64 8.32
CA LEU A 105 5.93 0.38 7.25
C LEU A 105 6.69 -0.89 7.64
N ARG A 106 6.75 -1.89 6.75
CA ARG A 106 7.43 -3.17 7.01
C ARG A 106 8.33 -3.56 5.84
N TYR A 107 9.42 -4.24 6.15
CA TYR A 107 10.39 -4.71 5.17
C TYR A 107 10.49 -6.24 5.16
N PHE A 108 10.60 -6.80 3.95
CA PHE A 108 10.76 -8.23 3.75
C PHE A 108 11.86 -8.52 2.74
N ASP A 109 12.55 -9.65 2.95
CA ASP A 109 13.48 -10.23 2.00
C ASP A 109 12.74 -10.77 0.76
N LYS A 110 13.48 -11.21 -0.25
CA LYS A 110 12.89 -11.78 -1.48
C LYS A 110 12.09 -13.08 -1.25
N ASN A 111 12.27 -13.72 -0.09
CA ASN A 111 11.54 -14.94 0.29
C ASN A 111 10.29 -14.62 1.12
N GLY A 112 10.05 -13.35 1.47
CA GLY A 112 8.94 -12.90 2.30
C GLY A 112 9.16 -12.97 3.81
N ASN A 113 10.40 -13.23 4.27
CA ASN A 113 10.73 -13.15 5.69
C ASN A 113 10.99 -11.71 6.11
N ASN A 114 10.83 -11.40 7.40
CA ASN A 114 11.18 -10.09 7.95
C ASN A 114 12.67 -9.80 7.69
N ALA A 115 12.95 -8.66 7.08
CA ALA A 115 14.31 -8.21 6.80
C ALA A 115 14.54 -6.83 7.41
N GLN A 116 15.71 -6.62 8.02
CA GLN A 116 16.09 -5.29 8.46
C GLN A 116 16.59 -4.49 7.27
N ASP A 117 16.25 -3.20 7.25
CA ASP A 117 16.97 -2.27 6.38
C ASP A 117 18.42 -2.15 6.86
N GLU A 118 19.39 -2.34 5.97
CA GLU A 118 20.81 -2.38 6.35
C GLU A 118 21.31 -1.03 6.91
N LEU A 119 20.71 0.08 6.47
CA LEU A 119 21.12 1.42 6.91
C LEU A 119 20.53 1.76 8.27
N PHE A 120 19.30 1.34 8.53
CA PHE A 120 18.58 1.76 9.74
C PHE A 120 18.43 0.68 10.83
N GLY A 121 18.63 -0.59 10.49
CA GLY A 121 18.60 -1.70 11.45
C GLY A 121 17.21 -2.09 11.97
N TYR A 122 16.13 -1.56 11.40
CA TYR A 122 14.76 -1.96 11.74
C TYR A 122 14.09 -2.69 10.58
N TRP A 123 13.18 -3.62 10.88
CA TRP A 123 12.33 -4.26 9.86
C TRP A 123 10.94 -3.60 9.77
N SER A 124 10.53 -2.87 10.83
CA SER A 124 9.23 -2.20 10.85
C SER A 124 9.23 -0.89 11.63
N ILE A 125 8.36 0.01 11.18
CA ILE A 125 7.98 1.24 11.87
C ILE A 125 6.48 1.22 12.07
N GLU A 126 6.02 1.56 13.27
CA GLU A 126 4.64 1.87 13.57
C GLU A 126 4.51 3.35 13.94
N TYR A 127 3.58 4.04 13.29
CA TYR A 127 3.33 5.47 13.52
C TYR A 127 2.06 5.64 14.34
N ILE A 128 2.17 6.41 15.42
CA ILE A 128 1.05 6.78 16.29
C ILE A 128 0.82 8.28 16.13
N TYR A 129 -0.41 8.67 15.85
CA TYR A 129 -0.79 10.05 15.58
C TYR A 129 -1.56 10.67 16.74
N ASP A 130 -1.48 11.99 16.89
CA ASP A 130 -2.35 12.75 17.79
C ASP A 130 -3.70 13.11 17.11
N GLU A 131 -4.58 13.78 17.86
CA GLU A 131 -5.91 14.19 17.38
C GLU A 131 -5.86 15.20 16.22
N LEU A 132 -4.71 15.85 16.01
CA LEU A 132 -4.46 16.78 14.90
C LEU A 132 -3.78 16.09 13.70
N ASN A 133 -3.75 14.75 13.68
CA ASN A 133 -3.10 13.93 12.66
C ASN A 133 -1.58 14.16 12.51
N ARG A 134 -0.90 14.59 13.59
CA ARG A 134 0.58 14.72 13.61
C ARG A 134 1.20 13.47 14.20
N VAL A 135 2.38 13.07 13.73
CA VAL A 135 3.12 11.93 14.30
C VAL A 135 3.51 12.24 15.74
N ARG A 136 2.87 11.55 16.69
CA ARG A 136 3.14 11.64 18.12
C ARG A 136 4.27 10.71 18.54
N MET A 137 4.36 9.53 17.94
CA MET A 137 5.36 8.52 18.29
C MET A 137 5.64 7.60 17.11
N GLU A 138 6.89 7.16 17.01
CA GLU A 138 7.35 6.13 16.08
C GLU A 138 7.91 4.97 16.90
N ILE A 139 7.51 3.75 16.54
CA ILE A 139 7.95 2.53 17.20
C ILE A 139 8.70 1.69 16.19
N TYR A 140 10.01 1.55 16.40
CA TYR A 140 10.90 0.77 15.56
C TYR A 140 11.09 -0.63 16.15
N ARG A 141 11.14 -1.66 15.30
CA ARG A 141 11.41 -3.03 15.74
C ARG A 141 12.51 -3.68 14.91
N ASP A 142 13.29 -4.55 15.54
CA ASP A 142 14.23 -5.45 14.88
C ASP A 142 13.54 -6.70 14.32
N SER A 143 14.24 -7.51 13.52
CA SER A 143 13.69 -8.72 12.88
C SER A 143 13.10 -9.74 13.86
N GLU A 144 13.47 -9.68 15.14
CA GLU A 144 12.94 -10.51 16.24
C GLU A 144 11.74 -9.87 16.95
N ASN A 145 11.20 -8.76 16.44
CA ASN A 145 10.13 -7.95 17.03
C ASN A 145 10.50 -7.24 18.34
N LYS A 146 11.79 -7.11 18.67
CA LYS A 146 12.21 -6.33 19.84
C LYS A 146 12.17 -4.85 19.51
N PHE A 147 11.73 -4.08 20.48
CA PHE A 147 11.69 -2.62 20.38
C PHE A 147 13.10 -2.05 20.25
N LEU A 148 13.31 -1.28 19.20
CA LEU A 148 14.47 -0.43 19.03
C LEU A 148 14.08 0.96 19.57
N ARG A 149 14.68 1.34 20.69
CA ARG A 149 14.45 2.65 21.28
C ARG A 149 15.22 3.68 20.45
N VAL A 150 14.51 4.42 19.61
CA VAL A 150 15.08 5.62 18.98
C VAL A 150 14.79 6.80 19.92
N PRO A 151 15.82 7.54 20.38
CA PRO A 151 15.59 8.75 21.15
C PRO A 151 14.94 9.79 20.24
N ARG A 152 13.74 10.26 20.60
CA ARG A 152 13.26 11.53 20.08
C ARG A 152 14.03 12.61 20.84
N ASP A 153 14.99 13.23 20.17
CA ASP A 153 15.66 14.42 20.71
C ASP A 153 14.67 15.57 20.51
N ASP A 154 13.82 15.76 21.51
CA ASP A 154 12.90 16.89 21.59
C ASP A 154 13.72 18.13 22.05
N SER A 155 14.59 18.65 21.18
CA SER A 155 15.28 19.94 21.36
C SER A 155 14.45 21.10 20.83
#